data_AF-A0A8J2LAM3-F1
#
_entry.id   AF-A0A8J2LAM3-F1
#
_cell.length_a   1.000
_cell.length_b   1.000
_cell.length_c   1.000
_cell.angle_alpha   90.00
_cell.angle_beta   90.00
_cell.angle_gamma   90.00
#
_symmetry.space_group_name_H-M   'P 1'
#
loop_
_entity.id
_entity.type
_entity.pdbx_description
1 polymer ?
#
loop_
_entity_poly.entity_id
_entity_poly.type
_entity_poly.pdbx_seq_one_letter_code
_entity_poly.pdbx_strand_id
1 'polypeptide(L)'
;MDPKKSYKDQHKDQKKLEKKQEKYLKEQEKEFKKQEKELRKHGVGVGQYSIHNNKPAMAYQQPYHPGAGGVDPQVAQWFATVDQDRSGRISAAELQGALMSSNGQKFSESACRLMIGMFDNGTGSIDISGFQHLFQYVNQWLSAFRSYDSDQSGFINSQELSSALQTMGYRFTPQFVDMLATRFGDRGGKGLPVDGFIMSCILIQKFTEGFRQKDAQQQGVITIAYEDFLSLILTAWT
;
A
#
# COMPACT_ATOMS: atom_id res chain seq x y z
N MET A 1 45.75 26.44 -15.94
CA MET A 1 44.30 26.19 -16.09
C MET A 1 43.61 26.72 -14.84
N ASP A 2 42.63 27.61 -15.00
CA ASP A 2 42.09 28.45 -13.92
C ASP A 2 40.98 27.72 -13.11
N PRO A 3 41.17 27.41 -11.81
CA PRO A 3 40.25 26.56 -11.04
C PRO A 3 38.85 27.15 -10.82
N LYS A 4 38.69 28.46 -11.01
CA LYS A 4 37.42 29.18 -10.75
C LYS A 4 36.38 29.02 -11.87
N LYS A 5 36.76 28.54 -13.05
CA LYS A 5 35.80 28.23 -14.14
C LYS A 5 35.03 26.93 -13.88
N SER A 6 35.67 25.95 -13.23
CA SER A 6 35.12 24.62 -12.95
C SER A 6 33.91 24.64 -11.99
N TYR A 7 33.92 25.52 -10.98
CA TYR A 7 32.87 25.60 -9.96
C TYR A 7 31.55 26.20 -10.48
N LYS A 8 31.61 27.19 -11.38
CA LYS A 8 30.40 27.82 -11.95
C LYS A 8 29.71 26.92 -12.97
N ASP A 9 30.47 26.08 -13.67
CA ASP A 9 29.94 25.19 -14.69
C ASP A 9 29.28 23.94 -14.05
N GLN A 10 29.87 23.37 -12.99
CA GLN A 10 29.22 22.30 -12.19
C GLN A 10 27.90 22.76 -11.56
N HIS A 11 27.86 23.99 -11.01
CA HIS A 11 26.64 24.52 -10.39
C HIS A 11 25.54 24.86 -11.41
N LYS A 12 25.92 25.18 -12.66
CA LYS A 12 24.99 25.36 -13.78
C LYS A 12 24.41 24.03 -14.26
N ASP A 13 25.23 22.98 -14.29
CA ASP A 13 24.78 21.65 -14.70
C ASP A 13 23.88 21.00 -13.65
N GLN A 14 24.14 21.24 -12.36
CA GLN A 14 23.23 20.84 -11.28
C GLN A 14 21.88 21.57 -11.37
N LYS A 15 21.87 22.89 -11.59
CA LYS A 15 20.63 23.65 -11.81
C LYS A 15 19.88 23.22 -13.08
N LYS A 16 20.58 22.77 -14.13
CA LYS A 16 19.95 22.19 -15.32
C LYS A 16 19.32 20.83 -15.02
N LEU A 17 19.96 20.00 -14.20
CA LEU A 17 19.44 18.70 -13.79
C LEU A 17 18.20 18.85 -12.90
N GLU A 18 18.23 19.77 -11.94
CA GLU A 18 17.08 20.11 -11.08
C GLU A 18 15.90 20.61 -11.92
N LYS A 19 16.15 21.52 -12.88
CA LYS A 19 15.10 21.97 -13.81
C LYS A 19 14.55 20.84 -14.69
N LYS A 20 15.40 19.86 -15.06
CA LYS A 20 14.96 18.69 -15.83
C LYS A 20 14.11 17.75 -14.98
N GLN A 21 14.46 17.55 -13.71
CA GLN A 21 13.65 16.78 -12.75
C GLN A 21 12.33 17.48 -12.44
N GLU A 22 12.34 18.80 -12.21
CA GLU A 22 11.13 19.57 -11.96
C GLU A 22 10.19 19.57 -13.18
N LYS A 23 10.75 19.62 -14.40
CA LYS A 23 9.98 19.48 -15.63
C LYS A 23 9.35 18.09 -15.75
N TYR A 24 10.12 17.04 -15.46
CA TYR A 24 9.63 15.66 -15.47
C TYR A 24 8.50 15.44 -14.45
N LEU A 25 8.64 15.96 -13.23
CA LEU A 25 7.60 15.90 -12.19
C LEU A 25 6.34 16.64 -12.63
N LYS A 26 6.47 17.84 -13.24
CA LYS A 26 5.33 18.59 -13.79
C LYS A 26 4.64 17.88 -14.96
N GLU A 27 5.39 17.15 -15.79
CA GLU A 27 4.82 16.31 -16.85
C GLU A 27 4.06 15.11 -16.27
N GLN A 28 4.62 14.41 -15.29
CA GLN A 28 3.95 13.33 -14.58
C GLN A 28 2.68 13.80 -13.85
N GLU A 29 2.72 14.96 -13.19
CA GLU A 29 1.54 15.54 -12.53
C GLU A 29 0.45 15.94 -13.54
N LYS A 30 0.84 16.43 -14.72
CA LYS A 30 -0.11 16.71 -15.82
C LYS A 30 -0.72 15.44 -16.39
N GLU A 31 0.06 14.39 -16.57
CA GLU A 31 -0.43 13.08 -17.03
C GLU A 31 -1.38 12.48 -16.00
N PHE A 32 -1.02 12.51 -14.72
CA PHE A 32 -1.87 12.08 -13.61
C PHE A 32 -3.20 12.85 -13.57
N LYS A 33 -3.17 14.19 -13.65
CA LYS A 33 -4.39 15.02 -13.70
C LYS A 33 -5.23 14.76 -14.96
N LYS A 34 -4.58 14.44 -16.09
CA LYS A 34 -5.28 14.06 -17.32
C LYS A 34 -5.97 12.71 -17.16
N GLN A 35 -5.30 11.74 -16.57
CA GLN A 35 -5.84 10.42 -16.28
C GLN A 35 -6.99 10.51 -15.26
N GLU A 36 -6.84 11.31 -14.20
CA GLU A 36 -7.88 11.60 -13.21
C GLU A 36 -9.11 12.27 -13.86
N LYS A 37 -8.90 13.21 -14.78
CA LYS A 37 -9.99 13.89 -15.49
C LYS A 37 -10.72 12.96 -16.49
N GLU A 38 -9.99 12.05 -17.14
CA GLU A 38 -10.59 11.02 -18.00
C GLU A 38 -11.38 9.98 -17.17
N LEU A 39 -10.88 9.61 -15.99
CA LEU A 39 -11.61 8.77 -15.03
C LEU A 39 -12.91 9.45 -14.58
N ARG A 40 -12.88 10.75 -14.25
CA ARG A 40 -14.08 11.52 -13.87
C ARG A 40 -15.12 11.65 -14.99
N LYS A 41 -14.72 11.71 -16.26
CA LYS A 41 -15.65 11.79 -17.41
C LYS A 41 -16.45 10.50 -17.62
N HIS A 42 -15.92 9.36 -17.18
CA HIS A 42 -16.57 8.06 -17.28
C HIS A 42 -17.37 7.71 -16.00
N GLY A 43 -17.67 8.70 -15.15
CA GLY A 43 -18.42 8.48 -13.91
C GLY A 43 -17.61 7.87 -12.77
N VAL A 44 -16.29 7.74 -12.92
CA VAL A 44 -15.41 7.31 -11.83
C VAL A 44 -15.10 8.51 -10.94
N GLY A 45 -15.98 8.76 -9.98
CA GLY A 45 -15.71 9.66 -8.87
C GLY A 45 -14.76 9.00 -7.89
N VAL A 46 -13.54 9.54 -7.74
CA VAL A 46 -12.73 9.28 -6.54
C VAL A 46 -13.42 10.02 -5.38
N GLY A 47 -14.41 9.37 -4.78
CA GLY A 47 -15.13 9.87 -3.61
C GLY A 47 -16.63 10.01 -3.82
N GLN A 48 -17.37 8.95 -3.49
CA GLN A 48 -18.64 9.05 -2.77
C GLN A 48 -19.07 7.66 -2.28
N TYR A 49 -18.56 7.25 -1.13
CA TYR A 49 -19.29 6.35 -0.25
C TYR A 49 -19.41 7.04 1.10
N SER A 50 -20.60 7.51 1.42
CA SER A 50 -20.97 8.04 2.73
C SER A 50 -20.79 6.94 3.77
N ILE A 51 -19.79 7.06 4.64
CA ILE A 51 -19.67 6.17 5.80
C ILE A 51 -20.57 6.75 6.90
N HIS A 52 -21.82 6.33 6.89
CA HIS A 52 -22.59 6.30 8.14
C HIS A 52 -21.96 5.22 9.01
N ASN A 53 -21.47 5.62 10.19
CA ASN A 53 -21.12 4.80 11.35
C ASN A 53 -20.92 3.31 11.05
N ASN A 54 -19.73 2.95 10.61
CA ASN A 54 -19.22 1.63 10.92
C ASN A 54 -17.73 1.75 11.23
N LYS A 55 -17.35 1.27 12.41
CA LYS A 55 -15.96 0.98 12.75
C LYS A 55 -15.35 0.20 11.58
N PRO A 56 -14.05 0.34 11.24
CA PRO A 56 -13.42 -0.62 10.35
C PRO A 56 -13.45 -1.98 11.04
N ALA A 57 -14.53 -2.73 10.82
CA ALA A 57 -14.58 -4.13 11.14
C ALA A 57 -13.62 -4.78 10.15
N MET A 58 -12.36 -4.93 10.58
CA MET A 58 -11.36 -5.75 9.89
C MET A 58 -11.69 -7.24 10.06
N ALA A 59 -12.96 -7.59 9.81
CA ALA A 59 -13.48 -8.94 9.82
C ALA A 59 -13.26 -9.53 8.43
N TYR A 60 -12.04 -10.02 8.17
CA TYR A 60 -11.87 -11.04 7.14
C TYR A 60 -12.33 -12.38 7.67
N GLN A 61 -13.65 -12.54 7.82
CA GLN A 61 -14.28 -13.85 7.93
C GLN A 61 -15.64 -13.80 7.23
N GLN A 62 -15.63 -14.00 5.92
CA GLN A 62 -16.71 -14.72 5.25
C GLN A 62 -16.07 -15.81 4.38
N PRO A 63 -16.37 -17.10 4.63
CA PRO A 63 -16.02 -18.17 3.73
C PRO A 63 -16.64 -17.92 2.35
N TYR A 64 -15.84 -18.14 1.32
CA TYR A 64 -16.22 -18.00 -0.08
C TYR A 64 -17.54 -18.73 -0.41
N HIS A 65 -18.52 -17.99 -0.91
CA HIS A 65 -19.65 -18.52 -1.66
C HIS A 65 -19.53 -18.01 -3.11
N PRO A 66 -19.45 -18.89 -4.12
CA PRO A 66 -19.54 -18.48 -5.51
C PRO A 66 -20.99 -18.06 -5.80
N GLY A 67 -21.30 -16.80 -5.51
CA GLY A 67 -22.58 -16.16 -5.77
C GLY A 67 -22.54 -15.41 -7.09
N ALA A 68 -23.50 -15.69 -7.96
CA ALA A 68 -23.68 -15.14 -9.29
C ALA A 68 -23.55 -13.60 -9.36
N GLY A 69 -22.59 -13.12 -10.14
CA GLY A 69 -22.44 -11.70 -10.49
C GLY A 69 -21.23 -11.53 -11.40
N GLY A 70 -21.43 -10.91 -12.56
CA GLY A 70 -20.34 -10.64 -13.52
C GLY A 70 -19.27 -9.72 -12.94
N VAL A 71 -18.12 -9.66 -13.62
CA VAL A 71 -17.05 -8.72 -13.28
C VAL A 71 -17.53 -7.28 -13.49
N ASP A 72 -17.23 -6.40 -12.54
CA ASP A 72 -17.51 -4.97 -12.67
C ASP A 72 -16.83 -4.40 -13.94
N PRO A 73 -17.55 -3.69 -14.83
CA PRO A 73 -16.97 -3.14 -16.06
C PRO A 73 -15.73 -2.27 -15.83
N GLN A 74 -15.68 -1.52 -14.72
CA GLN A 74 -14.53 -0.72 -14.35
C GLN A 74 -13.33 -1.61 -13.98
N VAL A 75 -13.57 -2.69 -13.24
CA VAL A 75 -12.54 -3.67 -12.91
C VAL A 75 -12.01 -4.34 -14.17
N ALA A 76 -12.88 -4.70 -15.11
CA ALA A 76 -12.47 -5.27 -16.38
C ALA A 76 -11.58 -4.32 -17.22
N GLN A 77 -11.92 -3.02 -17.23
CA GLN A 77 -11.11 -2.00 -17.92
C GLN A 77 -9.73 -1.82 -17.27
N TRP A 78 -9.68 -1.78 -15.94
CA TRP A 78 -8.43 -1.72 -15.20
C TRP A 78 -7.60 -2.97 -15.42
N PHE A 79 -8.21 -4.15 -15.35
CA PHE A 79 -7.54 -5.43 -15.58
C PHE A 79 -6.82 -5.43 -16.94
N ALA A 80 -7.52 -5.05 -18.01
CA ALA A 80 -6.94 -4.99 -19.35
C ALA A 80 -5.82 -3.93 -19.51
N THR A 81 -5.75 -2.95 -18.61
CA THR A 81 -4.67 -1.95 -18.59
C THR A 81 -3.45 -2.45 -17.82
N VAL A 82 -3.69 -3.25 -16.77
CA VAL A 82 -2.63 -3.81 -15.91
C VAL A 82 -1.99 -5.05 -16.54
N ASP A 83 -2.79 -5.92 -17.16
CA ASP A 83 -2.36 -7.11 -17.91
C ASP A 83 -1.69 -6.68 -19.23
N GLN A 84 -0.41 -6.35 -19.16
CA GLN A 84 0.34 -5.76 -20.28
C GLN A 84 0.68 -6.81 -21.34
N ASP A 85 0.94 -8.04 -20.92
CA ASP A 85 1.26 -9.15 -21.82
C ASP A 85 0.02 -9.87 -22.36
N ARG A 86 -1.18 -9.51 -21.86
CA ARG A 86 -2.48 -10.09 -22.23
C ARG A 86 -2.54 -11.59 -21.95
N SER A 87 -1.87 -12.05 -20.90
CA SER A 87 -1.90 -13.43 -20.45
C SER A 87 -3.25 -13.82 -19.85
N GLY A 88 -4.13 -12.84 -19.57
CA GLY A 88 -5.37 -13.05 -18.84
C GLY A 88 -5.16 -13.19 -17.33
N ARG A 89 -3.96 -12.85 -16.85
CA ARG A 89 -3.56 -12.89 -15.43
C ARG A 89 -2.67 -11.69 -15.13
N ILE A 90 -2.66 -11.26 -13.87
CA ILE A 90 -1.80 -10.17 -13.42
C ILE A 90 -0.71 -10.74 -12.51
N SER A 91 0.53 -10.48 -12.90
CA SER A 91 1.72 -10.75 -12.10
C SER A 91 2.02 -9.61 -11.13
N ALA A 92 2.89 -9.86 -10.14
CA ALA A 92 3.35 -8.82 -9.22
C ALA A 92 4.10 -7.69 -9.93
N ALA A 93 4.80 -7.99 -11.04
CA ALA A 93 5.54 -7.00 -11.82
C ALA A 93 4.58 -6.06 -12.58
N GLU A 94 3.53 -6.60 -13.16
CA GLU A 94 2.48 -5.83 -13.84
C GLU A 94 1.70 -4.96 -12.85
N LEU A 95 1.34 -5.54 -11.69
CA LEU A 95 0.72 -4.79 -10.61
C LEU A 95 1.59 -3.62 -10.15
N GLN A 96 2.90 -3.85 -9.97
CA GLN A 96 3.85 -2.79 -9.61
C GLN A 96 3.95 -1.71 -10.70
N GLY A 97 3.88 -2.11 -11.97
CA GLY A 97 3.89 -1.19 -13.11
C GLY A 97 2.68 -0.26 -13.11
N ALA A 98 1.53 -0.73 -12.61
CA ALA A 98 0.28 0.02 -12.61
C ALA A 98 -0.01 0.80 -11.32
N LEU A 99 0.52 0.38 -10.16
CA LEU A 99 0.29 1.04 -8.89
C LEU A 99 1.31 2.16 -8.63
N MET A 100 0.83 3.40 -8.70
CA MET A 100 1.53 4.58 -8.17
C MET A 100 0.85 5.07 -6.90
N SER A 101 1.67 5.34 -5.89
CA SER A 101 1.25 6.06 -4.68
C SER A 101 0.92 7.51 -5.02
N SER A 102 0.13 8.16 -4.16
CA SER A 102 -0.29 9.57 -4.32
C SER A 102 0.89 10.55 -4.40
N ASN A 103 2.04 10.16 -3.84
CA ASN A 103 3.29 10.92 -3.86
C ASN A 103 4.14 10.67 -5.13
N GLY A 104 3.62 9.90 -6.10
CA GLY A 104 4.30 9.58 -7.36
C GLY A 104 5.34 8.44 -7.26
N GLN A 105 5.50 7.81 -6.10
CA GLN A 105 6.36 6.64 -5.94
C GLN A 105 5.65 5.36 -6.37
N LYS A 106 6.38 4.44 -6.98
CA LYS A 106 5.89 3.08 -7.24
C LYS A 106 5.77 2.30 -5.93
N PHE A 107 4.81 1.40 -5.86
CA PHE A 107 4.73 0.46 -4.76
C PHE A 107 5.99 -0.43 -4.73
N SER A 108 6.43 -0.79 -3.54
CA SER A 108 7.51 -1.75 -3.36
C SER A 108 7.13 -3.11 -3.94
N GLU A 109 8.14 -3.82 -4.48
CA GLU A 109 7.93 -5.15 -5.06
C GLU A 109 7.38 -6.12 -4.01
N SER A 110 7.87 -6.03 -2.77
CA SER A 110 7.38 -6.84 -1.65
C SER A 110 5.90 -6.61 -1.36
N ALA A 111 5.41 -5.36 -1.43
CA ALA A 111 3.99 -5.06 -1.26
C ALA A 111 3.15 -5.65 -2.40
N CYS A 112 3.62 -5.54 -3.65
CA CYS A 112 2.92 -6.10 -4.79
C CYS A 112 2.85 -7.64 -4.72
N ARG A 113 3.95 -8.30 -4.35
CA ARG A 113 3.99 -9.76 -4.16
C ARG A 113 3.04 -10.22 -3.06
N LEU A 114 3.01 -9.50 -1.93
CA LEU A 114 2.10 -9.79 -0.84
C LEU A 114 0.64 -9.64 -1.30
N MET A 115 0.31 -8.56 -2.00
CA MET A 115 -1.03 -8.32 -2.53
C MET A 115 -1.48 -9.39 -3.52
N ILE A 116 -0.59 -9.84 -4.41
CA ILE A 116 -0.87 -10.98 -5.30
C ILE A 116 -1.12 -12.24 -4.48
N GLY A 117 -0.23 -12.59 -3.54
CA GLY A 117 -0.35 -13.80 -2.73
C GLY A 117 -1.61 -13.88 -1.87
N MET A 118 -2.19 -12.73 -1.49
CA MET A 118 -3.47 -12.71 -0.75
C MET A 118 -4.68 -13.16 -1.56
N PHE A 119 -4.63 -13.07 -2.90
CA PHE A 119 -5.75 -13.34 -3.79
C PHE A 119 -5.41 -14.31 -4.92
N ASP A 120 -4.22 -14.92 -4.89
CA ASP A 120 -3.85 -15.95 -5.85
C ASP A 120 -4.36 -17.32 -5.45
N ASN A 121 -4.41 -18.23 -6.43
CA ASN A 121 -4.77 -19.63 -6.23
C ASN A 121 -3.51 -20.51 -6.31
N GLY A 122 -2.39 -20.07 -5.72
CA GLY A 122 -1.11 -20.79 -5.75
C GLY A 122 -0.36 -20.71 -7.08
N THR A 123 -0.72 -19.76 -7.93
CA THR A 123 -0.18 -19.60 -9.29
C THR A 123 0.85 -18.48 -9.41
N GLY A 124 1.07 -17.69 -8.34
CA GLY A 124 1.95 -16.52 -8.37
C GLY A 124 1.41 -15.35 -9.21
N SER A 125 0.13 -15.42 -9.59
CA SER A 125 -0.59 -14.45 -10.42
C SER A 125 -2.09 -14.57 -10.17
N ILE A 126 -2.83 -13.48 -10.36
CA ILE A 126 -4.28 -13.43 -10.13
C ILE A 126 -5.03 -13.31 -11.46
N ASP A 127 -6.17 -13.97 -11.57
CA ASP A 127 -7.09 -13.76 -12.70
C ASP A 127 -7.99 -12.54 -12.44
N ILE A 128 -8.93 -12.28 -13.36
CA ILE A 128 -9.84 -11.13 -13.25
C ILE A 128 -10.74 -11.18 -12.00
N SER A 129 -11.07 -12.37 -11.50
CA SER A 129 -11.85 -12.52 -10.28
C SER A 129 -11.01 -12.16 -9.07
N GLY A 130 -9.78 -12.67 -8.98
CA GLY A 130 -8.82 -12.27 -7.94
C GLY A 130 -8.52 -10.77 -7.98
N PHE A 131 -8.39 -10.20 -9.18
CA PHE A 131 -8.16 -8.77 -9.36
C PHE A 131 -9.34 -7.91 -8.91
N GLN A 132 -10.60 -8.34 -9.09
CA GLN A 132 -11.76 -7.62 -8.57
C GLN A 132 -11.66 -7.43 -7.05
N HIS A 133 -11.31 -8.50 -6.33
CA HIS A 133 -11.16 -8.46 -4.88
C HIS A 133 -9.96 -7.61 -4.46
N LEU A 134 -8.81 -7.78 -5.14
CA LEU A 134 -7.64 -6.94 -4.90
C LEU A 134 -7.94 -5.46 -5.13
N PHE A 135 -8.66 -5.12 -6.21
CA PHE A 135 -9.05 -3.75 -6.54
C PHE A 135 -9.91 -3.15 -5.43
N GLN A 136 -10.91 -3.88 -4.94
CA GLN A 136 -11.73 -3.44 -3.80
C GLN A 136 -10.88 -3.27 -2.53
N TYR A 137 -9.99 -4.22 -2.24
CA TYR A 137 -9.10 -4.19 -1.09
C TYR A 137 -8.18 -2.97 -1.09
N VAL A 138 -7.50 -2.70 -2.21
CA VAL A 138 -6.62 -1.54 -2.37
C VAL A 138 -7.40 -0.23 -2.20
N ASN A 139 -8.60 -0.13 -2.76
CA ASN A 139 -9.43 1.07 -2.60
C ASN A 139 -9.86 1.31 -1.14
N GLN A 140 -10.18 0.26 -0.38
CA GLN A 140 -10.47 0.38 1.04
C GLN A 140 -9.26 0.88 1.83
N TRP A 141 -8.08 0.35 1.54
CA TRP A 141 -6.83 0.81 2.16
C TRP A 141 -6.48 2.25 1.79
N LEU A 142 -6.66 2.64 0.53
CA LEU A 142 -6.47 4.03 0.10
C LEU A 142 -7.43 4.98 0.81
N SER A 143 -8.68 4.58 1.00
CA SER A 143 -9.65 5.36 1.78
C SER A 143 -9.23 5.50 3.24
N ALA A 144 -8.77 4.42 3.86
CA ALA A 144 -8.28 4.43 5.24
C ALA A 144 -7.03 5.31 5.38
N PHE A 145 -6.05 5.16 4.49
CA PHE A 145 -4.85 5.98 4.46
C PHE A 145 -5.19 7.47 4.42
N ARG A 146 -6.06 7.90 3.50
CA ARG A 146 -6.51 9.29 3.38
C ARG A 146 -7.24 9.82 4.61
N SER A 147 -7.86 8.95 5.40
CA SER A 147 -8.51 9.36 6.65
C SER A 147 -7.53 9.64 7.79
N TYR A 148 -6.31 9.08 7.70
CA TYR A 148 -5.26 9.27 8.71
C TYR A 148 -4.21 10.31 8.28
N ASP A 149 -3.89 10.42 6.98
CA ASP A 149 -3.03 11.44 6.37
C ASP A 149 -3.73 12.80 6.44
N SER A 150 -3.65 13.43 7.62
CA SER A 150 -4.47 14.57 8.00
C SER A 150 -3.95 15.85 7.35
N ASP A 151 -2.64 15.92 7.13
CA ASP A 151 -1.99 17.03 6.45
C ASP A 151 -1.94 16.87 4.92
N GLN A 152 -2.45 15.75 4.39
CA GLN A 152 -2.46 15.41 2.97
C GLN A 152 -1.06 15.42 2.35
N SER A 153 -0.04 15.08 3.15
CA SER A 153 1.34 15.02 2.70
C SER A 153 1.61 13.86 1.74
N GLY A 154 0.71 12.87 1.70
CA GLY A 154 0.92 11.61 1.00
C GLY A 154 1.78 10.63 1.78
N PHE A 155 2.02 10.89 3.07
CA PHE A 155 2.75 10.04 4.00
C PHE A 155 2.02 9.99 5.35
N ILE A 156 2.12 8.86 6.05
CA ILE A 156 1.66 8.74 7.43
C ILE A 156 2.87 8.94 8.35
N ASN A 157 2.86 10.00 9.17
CA ASN A 157 3.89 10.23 10.17
C ASN A 157 3.67 9.37 11.43
N SER A 158 4.59 9.41 12.41
CA SER A 158 4.48 8.60 13.64
C SER A 158 3.22 8.91 14.46
N GLN A 159 2.79 10.18 14.53
CA GLN A 159 1.57 10.56 15.27
C GLN A 159 0.32 10.02 14.60
N GLU A 160 0.24 10.11 13.28
CA GLU A 160 -0.86 9.57 12.48
C GLU A 160 -0.89 8.05 12.53
N LEU A 161 0.28 7.39 12.45
CA LEU A 161 0.39 5.94 12.60
C LEU A 161 -0.09 5.49 13.98
N SER A 162 0.31 6.18 15.04
CA SER A 162 -0.17 5.90 16.40
C SER A 162 -1.69 6.01 16.49
N SER A 163 -2.27 7.06 15.90
CA SER A 163 -3.71 7.29 15.87
C SER A 163 -4.45 6.22 15.06
N ALA A 164 -3.89 5.81 13.92
CA ALA A 164 -4.43 4.74 13.08
C ALA A 164 -4.42 3.40 13.83
N LEU A 165 -3.29 3.02 14.43
CA LEU A 165 -3.15 1.77 15.18
C LEU A 165 -4.08 1.74 16.40
N GLN A 166 -4.26 2.86 17.10
CA GLN A 166 -5.24 2.98 18.20
C GLN A 166 -6.68 2.80 17.72
N THR A 167 -7.03 3.38 16.56
CA THR A 167 -8.36 3.22 15.94
C THR A 167 -8.61 1.76 15.54
N MET A 168 -7.56 1.05 15.12
CA MET A 168 -7.59 -0.39 14.82
C MET A 168 -7.58 -1.28 16.09
N GLY A 169 -7.51 -0.68 17.29
CA GLY A 169 -7.56 -1.39 18.57
C GLY A 169 -6.20 -1.83 19.12
N TYR A 170 -5.10 -1.37 18.52
CA TYR A 170 -3.75 -1.64 18.99
C TYR A 170 -3.24 -0.52 19.90
N ARG A 171 -2.56 -0.90 20.99
CA ARG A 171 -1.92 0.03 21.92
C ARG A 171 -0.43 -0.25 21.97
N PHE A 172 0.34 0.53 21.22
CA PHE A 172 1.79 0.42 21.19
C PHE A 172 2.45 1.59 21.91
N THR A 173 3.68 1.35 22.37
CA THR A 173 4.52 2.43 22.91
C THR A 173 4.97 3.35 21.77
N PRO A 174 5.22 4.64 22.03
CA PRO A 174 5.74 5.57 21.02
C PRO A 174 7.01 5.05 20.33
N GLN A 175 7.92 4.44 21.09
CA GLN A 175 9.17 3.89 20.58
C GLN A 175 8.94 2.75 19.58
N PHE A 176 7.92 1.91 19.80
CA PHE A 176 7.57 0.85 18.87
C PHE A 176 6.91 1.41 17.60
N VAL A 177 6.08 2.44 17.73
CA VAL A 177 5.49 3.14 16.58
C VAL A 177 6.58 3.78 15.72
N ASP A 178 7.57 4.45 16.32
CA ASP A 178 8.69 5.03 15.59
C ASP A 178 9.55 3.97 14.90
N MET A 179 9.74 2.81 15.52
CA MET A 179 10.42 1.66 14.91
C MET A 179 9.66 1.17 13.67
N LEU A 180 8.33 1.04 13.75
CA LEU A 180 7.49 0.68 12.60
C LEU A 180 7.59 1.74 11.50
N ALA A 181 7.50 3.02 11.86
CA ALA A 181 7.59 4.11 10.91
C ALA A 181 8.95 4.18 10.22
N THR A 182 10.03 3.85 10.92
CA THR A 182 11.37 3.75 10.31
C THR A 182 11.50 2.52 9.42
N ARG A 183 10.90 1.38 9.81
CA ARG A 183 11.01 0.11 9.10
C ARG A 183 10.22 0.10 7.78
N PHE A 184 9.04 0.72 7.76
CA PHE A 184 8.13 0.77 6.61
C PHE A 184 8.06 2.15 5.95
N GLY A 185 8.80 3.12 6.47
CA GLY A 185 8.84 4.48 5.96
C GLY A 185 9.62 4.64 4.66
N ASP A 186 9.42 5.77 4.02
CA ASP A 186 10.26 6.20 2.89
C ASP A 186 11.70 6.50 3.35
N ARG A 187 12.66 6.33 2.43
CA ARG A 187 14.09 6.57 2.69
C ARG A 187 14.38 8.02 3.08
N GLY A 188 13.52 8.96 2.69
CA GLY A 188 13.63 10.38 3.03
C GLY A 188 13.10 10.73 4.43
N GLY A 189 12.58 9.76 5.20
CA GLY A 189 12.07 10.00 6.55
C GLY A 189 10.79 10.84 6.59
N LYS A 190 10.05 10.92 5.48
CA LYS A 190 8.79 11.67 5.37
C LYS A 190 7.61 11.00 6.08
N GLY A 191 7.76 9.73 6.44
CA GLY A 191 6.69 8.88 6.97
C GLY A 191 6.46 7.64 6.10
N LEU A 192 5.38 6.92 6.37
CA LEU A 192 5.02 5.72 5.63
C LEU A 192 4.29 6.11 4.34
N PRO A 193 4.79 5.72 3.16
CA PRO A 193 3.97 5.74 1.95
C PRO A 193 2.81 4.73 2.08
N VAL A 194 1.84 4.81 1.17
CA VAL A 194 0.64 3.95 1.17
C VAL A 194 1.00 2.46 1.28
N ASP A 195 1.96 1.99 0.49
CA ASP A 195 2.38 0.59 0.51
C ASP A 195 3.07 0.22 1.81
N GLY A 196 3.91 1.11 2.36
CA GLY A 196 4.52 0.96 3.69
C GLY A 196 3.47 0.84 4.80
N PHE A 197 2.43 1.67 4.75
CA PHE A 197 1.31 1.62 5.70
C PHE A 197 0.56 0.29 5.62
N ILE A 198 0.15 -0.13 4.41
CA ILE A 198 -0.56 -1.40 4.18
C ILE A 198 0.28 -2.59 4.69
N MET A 199 1.56 -2.63 4.34
CA MET A 199 2.47 -3.69 4.77
C MET A 199 2.62 -3.73 6.30
N SER A 200 2.74 -2.55 6.94
CA SER A 200 2.85 -2.47 8.40
C SER A 200 1.60 -3.01 9.09
N CYS A 201 0.40 -2.66 8.60
CA CYS A 201 -0.87 -3.11 9.17
C CYS A 201 -1.08 -4.62 8.99
N ILE A 202 -0.84 -5.15 7.79
CA ILE A 202 -0.98 -6.58 7.51
C ILE A 202 -0.01 -7.39 8.38
N LEU A 203 1.23 -6.92 8.53
CA LEU A 203 2.22 -7.61 9.34
C LEU A 203 1.82 -7.62 10.83
N ILE A 204 1.40 -6.48 11.37
CA ILE A 204 0.91 -6.37 12.76
C ILE A 204 -0.28 -7.30 12.98
N GLN A 205 -1.22 -7.35 12.03
CA GLN A 205 -2.39 -8.22 12.11
C GLN A 205 -1.98 -9.70 12.15
N LYS A 206 -1.18 -10.17 11.19
CA LYS A 206 -0.74 -11.57 11.13
C LYS A 206 0.00 -12.01 12.40
N PHE A 207 0.93 -11.18 12.89
CA PHE A 207 1.62 -11.49 14.15
C PHE A 207 0.69 -11.43 15.36
N THR A 208 -0.28 -10.52 15.38
CA THR A 208 -1.27 -10.45 16.47
C THR A 208 -2.16 -11.68 16.49
N GLU A 209 -2.61 -12.16 15.33
CA GLU A 209 -3.41 -13.38 15.23
C GLU A 209 -2.63 -14.59 15.79
N GLY A 210 -1.40 -14.77 15.34
CA GLY A 210 -0.54 -15.83 15.84
C GLY A 210 -0.21 -15.70 17.34
N PHE A 211 0.06 -14.48 17.82
CA PHE A 211 0.28 -14.21 19.24
C PHE A 211 -0.96 -14.55 20.08
N ARG A 212 -2.15 -14.12 19.65
CA ARG A 212 -3.42 -14.35 20.38
C ARG A 212 -3.78 -15.83 20.47
N GLN A 213 -3.42 -16.65 19.48
CA GLN A 213 -3.61 -18.10 19.56
C GLN A 213 -2.79 -18.72 20.70
N LYS A 214 -1.65 -18.13 21.05
CA LYS A 214 -0.78 -18.58 22.14
C LYS A 214 -1.07 -17.86 23.47
N ASP A 215 -1.60 -16.64 23.45
CA ASP A 215 -2.02 -15.87 24.63
C ASP A 215 -3.46 -16.18 25.06
N ALA A 216 -3.72 -17.44 25.44
CA ALA A 216 -5.05 -17.90 25.82
C ALA A 216 -5.67 -17.15 27.01
N GLN A 217 -4.83 -16.57 27.88
CA GLN A 217 -5.25 -15.84 29.09
C GLN A 217 -5.32 -14.33 28.87
N GLN A 218 -5.02 -13.82 27.67
CA GLN A 218 -5.04 -12.39 27.31
C GLN A 218 -4.21 -11.52 28.25
N GLN A 219 -3.03 -12.01 28.66
CA GLN A 219 -2.14 -11.29 29.57
C GLN A 219 -1.16 -10.37 28.83
N GLY A 220 -1.06 -10.49 27.51
CA GLY A 220 -0.10 -9.74 26.70
C GLY A 220 1.33 -10.28 26.80
N VAL A 221 1.53 -11.45 27.40
CA VAL A 221 2.83 -12.14 27.53
C VAL A 221 2.63 -13.62 27.26
N ILE A 222 3.49 -14.22 26.44
CA ILE A 222 3.48 -15.66 26.15
C ILE A 222 4.84 -16.28 26.49
N THR A 223 4.82 -17.56 26.90
CA THR A 223 6.01 -18.42 26.90
C THR A 223 5.86 -19.38 25.72
N ILE A 224 6.84 -19.38 24.83
CA ILE A 224 6.80 -20.16 23.57
C ILE A 224 8.09 -20.93 23.39
N ALA A 225 8.01 -22.17 22.90
CA ALA A 225 9.18 -22.95 22.53
C ALA A 225 9.87 -22.34 21.30
N TYR A 226 11.18 -22.57 21.13
CA TYR A 226 11.94 -21.97 20.03
C TYR A 226 11.40 -22.36 18.65
N GLU A 227 11.08 -23.63 18.44
CA GLU A 227 10.51 -24.11 17.16
C GLU A 227 9.12 -23.53 16.90
N ASP A 228 8.28 -23.42 17.94
CA ASP A 228 6.99 -22.77 17.85
C ASP A 228 7.12 -21.29 17.47
N PHE A 229 8.14 -20.60 18.00
CA PHE A 229 8.43 -19.21 17.64
C PHE A 229 8.88 -19.08 16.18
N LEU A 230 9.75 -19.98 15.69
CA LEU A 230 10.15 -19.98 14.28
C LEU A 230 8.96 -20.28 13.36
N SER A 231 8.13 -21.25 13.73
CA SER A 231 6.91 -21.60 12.99
C SER A 231 5.93 -20.41 12.92
N LEU A 232 5.74 -19.71 14.05
CA LEU A 232 4.92 -18.49 14.11
C LEU A 232 5.43 -17.41 13.13
N ILE A 233 6.75 -17.22 13.05
CA ILE A 233 7.32 -16.26 12.11
C ILE A 233 7.10 -16.72 10.67
N LEU A 234 7.44 -17.96 10.33
CA LEU A 234 7.39 -18.45 8.96
C LEU A 234 5.97 -18.48 8.38
N THR A 235 4.97 -18.79 9.21
CA THR A 235 3.55 -18.75 8.82
C THR A 235 3.03 -17.34 8.60
N ALA A 236 3.56 -16.32 9.28
CA ALA A 236 3.15 -14.93 9.06
C ALA A 236 3.64 -14.37 7.70
N TRP A 237 4.72 -14.90 7.13
CA TRP A 237 5.31 -14.42 5.86
C TRP A 237 4.89 -15.23 4.64
N THR A 238 4.15 -16.32 4.84
CA THR A 238 3.53 -17.12 3.78
C THR A 238 2.06 -16.75 3.62
#